data_AF-A0A7G8VUP0-F1
#
_entry.id   AF-A0A7G8VUP0-F1
#
_cell.length_a   1.000
_cell.length_b   1.000
_cell.length_c   1.000
_cell.angle_alpha   90.00
_cell.angle_beta   90.00
_cell.angle_gamma   90.00
#
_symmetry.space_group_name_H-M   'P 1'
#
loop_
_entity.id
_entity.type
_entity.pdbx_description
1 polymer ?
#
loop_
_entity_poly.entity_id
_entity_poly.type
_entity_poly.pdbx_seq_one_letter_code
_entity_poly.pdbx_strand_id
1 'polypeptide(L)'
;MSWIHRRGVLALSAASAASALLAAAGCGQKSAPATATAAPPEPPGAGSLEITQDDIDTFRRSRAEWINCESGAPAIVPADMSLEQFGNLLDGGQSPAFDRFVNVASAFFLHASFAAGHYTFLPPFDKRTSFDVKDEHIRLLQRANWQTFLIDCKRPYGDFTHFEIDMADILGVPVTKDAKGLAQIGKDAEKRMDALHADMLFALQAYIRFARLNPGRYVVPDRRFALHLSRPLCRPVSATRIAMYQRALKAAGPTPDSHRLAALSEAAAGLFALD
;
A
#
# COMPACT_ATOMS: atom_id res chain seq x y z
N MET A 1 56.83 -18.44 8.89
CA MET A 1 57.51 -17.12 8.88
C MET A 1 56.49 -16.08 9.26
N SER A 2 56.77 -15.37 10.35
CA SER A 2 56.01 -14.27 10.93
C SER A 2 56.03 -13.04 10.01
N TRP A 3 54.92 -12.30 9.91
CA TRP A 3 54.94 -10.89 10.31
C TRP A 3 53.55 -10.24 10.38
N ILE A 4 53.30 -9.65 11.55
CA ILE A 4 52.24 -8.70 11.84
C ILE A 4 52.81 -7.30 11.62
N HIS A 5 52.08 -6.41 10.94
CA HIS A 5 52.24 -4.98 11.15
C HIS A 5 50.89 -4.25 11.28
N ARG A 6 50.73 -3.62 12.45
CA ARG A 6 49.77 -2.57 12.79
C ARG A 6 50.39 -1.19 12.49
N ARG A 7 49.49 -0.19 12.44
CA ARG A 7 49.63 1.29 12.35
C ARG A 7 49.27 1.77 10.94
N GLY A 8 48.34 2.68 10.69
CA GLY A 8 47.50 3.53 11.52
C GLY A 8 47.27 4.87 10.80
N VAL A 9 46.09 5.47 10.97
CA VAL A 9 45.80 6.93 11.00
C VAL A 9 45.32 7.65 9.71
N LEU A 10 44.07 8.14 9.82
CA LEU A 10 43.41 9.38 9.31
C LEU A 10 43.05 9.61 7.82
N ALA A 11 41.74 9.73 7.57
CA ALA A 11 41.04 10.93 7.06
C ALA A 11 39.51 10.62 7.02
N LEU A 12 38.72 11.03 8.01
CA LEU A 12 37.86 12.24 8.02
C LEU A 12 37.19 12.58 6.68
N SER A 13 35.86 12.42 6.65
CA SER A 13 34.96 13.51 6.23
C SER A 13 33.58 13.29 6.86
N ALA A 14 33.18 14.30 7.63
CA ALA A 14 31.91 14.46 8.33
C ALA A 14 31.19 15.68 7.75
N ALA A 15 29.86 15.64 7.67
CA ALA A 15 28.92 16.77 7.73
C ALA A 15 27.52 16.27 7.30
N SER A 16 26.39 16.57 7.93
CA SER A 16 26.09 17.37 9.12
C SER A 16 24.70 17.00 9.63
N ALA A 17 24.58 16.80 10.94
CA ALA A 17 23.34 16.97 11.68
C ALA A 17 23.30 18.41 12.20
N ALA A 18 22.13 19.07 12.16
CA ALA A 18 21.94 20.36 12.79
C ALA A 18 20.68 20.36 13.65
N SER A 19 20.90 20.28 14.96
CA SER A 19 20.02 20.77 16.01
C SER A 19 20.91 21.29 17.13
N ALA A 20 20.83 22.60 17.44
CA ALA A 20 20.88 23.11 18.80
C ALA A 20 20.60 24.62 18.85
N LEU A 21 19.80 24.98 19.86
CA LEU A 21 19.48 26.31 20.33
C LEU A 21 20.72 27.13 20.74
N LEU A 22 20.59 28.46 20.70
CA LEU A 22 21.14 29.33 21.74
C LEU A 22 20.18 30.49 22.04
N ALA A 23 19.94 30.68 23.33
CA ALA A 23 19.24 31.81 23.92
C ALA A 23 20.24 32.92 24.26
N ALA A 24 19.81 34.19 24.14
CA ALA A 24 20.30 35.27 24.99
C ALA A 24 19.25 36.39 25.13
N ALA A 25 18.88 36.60 26.39
CA ALA A 25 18.20 37.69 27.08
C ALA A 25 17.79 38.97 26.31
N GLY A 26 16.49 39.29 26.42
CA GLY A 26 15.95 40.64 26.42
C GLY A 26 14.80 40.71 27.44
N CYS A 27 14.94 41.56 28.46
CA CYS A 27 13.96 41.74 29.53
C CYS A 27 12.60 42.22 29.00
N GLY A 28 11.53 41.53 29.41
CA GLY A 28 10.15 41.98 29.25
C GLY A 28 9.20 40.95 29.86
N GLN A 29 8.80 41.17 31.12
CA GLN A 29 7.79 40.35 31.78
C GLN A 29 6.49 40.38 30.97
N LYS A 30 6.17 39.26 30.30
CA LYS A 30 4.82 38.96 29.82
C LYS A 30 4.38 37.63 30.41
N SER A 31 3.25 37.69 31.08
CA SER A 31 2.57 36.66 31.84
C SER A 31 2.51 35.33 31.10
N ALA A 32 2.73 34.22 31.83
CA ALA A 32 2.61 32.86 31.31
C ALA A 32 1.24 32.63 30.66
N PRO A 33 1.15 32.00 29.48
CA PRO A 33 -0.14 31.62 28.92
C PRO A 33 -0.70 30.46 29.76
N ALA A 34 -1.97 30.61 30.14
CA ALA A 34 -2.73 29.58 30.81
C ALA A 34 -2.66 28.26 30.03
N THR A 35 -2.47 27.16 30.76
CA THR A 35 -2.58 25.79 30.27
C THR A 35 -3.90 25.65 29.53
N ALA A 36 -3.84 25.56 28.19
CA ALA A 36 -5.00 25.23 27.39
C ALA A 36 -5.41 23.80 27.74
N THR A 37 -6.50 23.66 28.49
CA THR A 37 -7.16 22.39 28.74
C THR A 37 -7.50 21.80 27.37
N ALA A 38 -6.84 20.69 27.00
CA ALA A 38 -7.11 19.99 25.77
C ALA A 38 -8.61 19.67 25.72
N ALA A 39 -9.28 20.10 24.64
CA ALA A 39 -10.67 19.73 24.40
C ALA A 39 -10.80 18.20 24.42
N PRO A 40 -11.92 17.64 24.91
CA PRO A 40 -12.16 16.22 24.84
C PRO A 40 -11.96 15.73 23.39
N PRO A 41 -11.34 14.56 23.16
CA PRO A 41 -11.16 14.04 21.81
C PRO A 41 -12.53 13.95 21.14
N GLU A 42 -12.64 14.53 19.94
CA GLU A 42 -13.85 14.40 19.13
C GLU A 42 -14.25 12.92 19.03
N PRO A 43 -15.55 12.60 19.10
CA PRO A 43 -16.01 11.24 18.92
C PRO A 43 -15.46 10.69 17.59
N PRO A 44 -15.11 9.39 17.53
CA PRO A 44 -14.54 8.82 16.33
C PRO A 44 -15.43 9.13 15.13
N GLY A 45 -14.85 9.70 14.07
CA GLY A 45 -15.56 9.89 12.81
C GLY A 45 -16.17 8.56 12.35
N ALA A 46 -17.37 8.58 11.78
CA ALA A 46 -18.02 7.36 11.32
C ALA A 46 -17.11 6.59 10.34
N GLY A 47 -17.05 5.27 10.49
CA GLY A 47 -16.17 4.42 9.66
C GLY A 47 -14.68 4.54 10.00
N SER A 48 -14.33 5.10 11.15
CA SER A 48 -12.95 5.14 11.63
C SER A 48 -12.63 3.97 12.55
N LEU A 49 -11.43 3.40 12.38
CA LEU A 49 -10.89 2.35 13.23
C LEU A 49 -9.53 2.75 13.79
N GLU A 50 -9.20 2.17 14.94
CA GLU A 50 -7.89 2.33 15.55
C GLU A 50 -6.93 1.27 14.99
N ILE A 51 -5.77 1.73 14.50
CA ILE A 51 -4.63 0.92 14.08
C ILE A 51 -3.54 1.11 15.13
N THR A 52 -3.13 0.01 15.75
CA THR A 52 -2.06 -0.02 16.75
C THR A 52 -0.70 -0.31 16.08
N GLN A 53 0.38 -0.23 16.86
CA GLN A 53 1.69 -0.66 16.38
C GLN A 53 1.74 -2.16 16.11
N ASP A 54 1.06 -2.97 16.92
CA ASP A 54 1.01 -4.42 16.75
C ASP A 54 0.31 -4.83 15.44
N ASP A 55 -0.72 -4.08 15.04
CA ASP A 55 -1.37 -4.26 13.74
C ASP A 55 -0.41 -4.01 12.57
N ILE A 56 0.35 -2.92 12.67
CA ILE A 56 1.36 -2.54 11.66
C ILE A 56 2.45 -3.61 11.57
N ASP A 57 2.94 -4.07 12.72
CA ASP A 57 3.97 -5.10 12.78
C ASP A 57 3.44 -6.44 12.23
N THR A 58 2.19 -6.78 12.51
CA THR A 58 1.52 -7.95 11.95
C THR A 58 1.36 -7.87 10.45
N PHE A 59 0.91 -6.74 9.90
CA PHE A 59 0.86 -6.53 8.46
C PHE A 59 2.24 -6.68 7.81
N ARG A 60 3.29 -6.11 8.42
CA ARG A 60 4.68 -6.19 7.92
C ARG A 60 5.26 -7.59 7.91
N ARG A 61 4.74 -8.52 8.73
CA ARG A 61 5.13 -9.94 8.69
C ARG A 61 4.46 -10.71 7.54
N SER A 62 3.46 -10.12 6.88
CA SER A 62 2.84 -10.71 5.69
C SER A 62 3.86 -10.89 4.57
N ARG A 63 3.56 -11.78 3.65
CA ARG A 63 4.43 -12.10 2.52
C ARG A 63 3.74 -11.81 1.20
N ALA A 64 4.52 -11.31 0.24
CA ALA A 64 4.10 -11.35 -1.14
C ALA A 64 4.26 -12.80 -1.64
N GLU A 65 3.24 -13.35 -2.27
CA GLU A 65 3.27 -14.73 -2.78
C GLU A 65 2.61 -14.82 -4.16
N TRP A 66 3.21 -15.58 -5.07
CA TRP A 66 2.58 -15.90 -6.34
C TRP A 66 1.51 -16.97 -6.13
N ILE A 67 0.27 -16.62 -6.40
CA ILE A 67 -0.79 -17.61 -6.55
C ILE A 67 -0.64 -18.23 -7.93
N ASN A 68 -0.44 -19.55 -7.96
CA ASN A 68 -0.22 -20.30 -9.19
C ASN A 68 -1.54 -20.51 -9.95
N CYS A 69 -1.95 -19.49 -10.70
CA CYS A 69 -3.11 -19.50 -11.57
C CYS A 69 -2.90 -18.60 -12.78
N GLU A 70 -3.22 -19.11 -13.97
CA GLU A 70 -3.17 -18.38 -15.25
C GLU A 70 -1.86 -17.59 -15.45
N SER A 71 -1.92 -16.25 -15.43
CA SER A 71 -0.75 -15.37 -15.61
C SER A 71 0.15 -15.28 -14.38
N GLY A 72 -0.30 -15.83 -13.25
CA GLY A 72 0.24 -15.58 -11.92
C GLY A 72 -0.40 -14.35 -11.30
N ALA A 73 -0.73 -14.44 -10.01
CA ALA A 73 -1.28 -13.35 -9.23
C ALA A 73 -0.44 -13.10 -7.99
N PRO A 74 0.29 -11.97 -7.86
CA PRO A 74 0.93 -11.65 -6.59
C PRO A 74 -0.16 -11.28 -5.59
N ALA A 75 -0.07 -11.86 -4.39
CA ALA A 75 -1.00 -11.64 -3.29
C ALA A 75 -0.27 -11.24 -2.02
N ILE A 76 -0.94 -10.48 -1.14
CA ILE A 76 -0.50 -10.24 0.23
C ILE A 76 -1.12 -11.32 1.11
N VAL A 77 -0.30 -12.27 1.54
CA VAL A 77 -0.73 -13.37 2.40
C VAL A 77 -0.33 -13.10 3.84
N PRO A 78 -1.27 -13.11 4.81
CA PRO A 78 -0.95 -12.94 6.23
C PRO A 78 0.10 -13.96 6.69
N ALA A 79 0.99 -13.52 7.58
CA ALA A 79 2.10 -14.35 8.08
C ALA A 79 1.62 -15.66 8.71
N ASP A 80 0.52 -15.58 9.46
CA ASP A 80 0.00 -16.65 10.30
C ASP A 80 -1.02 -17.52 9.55
N MET A 81 -1.06 -17.45 8.21
CA MET A 81 -1.97 -18.22 7.36
C MET A 81 -1.23 -18.99 6.26
N SER A 82 -1.65 -20.23 6.06
CA SER A 82 -1.32 -20.99 4.84
C SER A 82 -2.09 -20.43 3.64
N LEU A 83 -1.60 -20.70 2.43
CA LEU A 83 -2.33 -20.34 1.20
C LEU A 83 -3.73 -20.96 1.14
N GLU A 84 -3.88 -22.20 1.61
CA GLU A 84 -5.18 -22.89 1.64
C GLU A 84 -6.15 -22.19 2.60
N GLN A 85 -5.70 -21.85 3.81
CA GLN A 85 -6.51 -21.10 4.77
C GLN A 85 -6.91 -19.73 4.21
N PHE A 86 -5.97 -19.04 3.55
CA PHE A 86 -6.21 -17.76 2.91
C PHE A 86 -7.26 -17.90 1.79
N GLY A 87 -7.15 -18.90 0.91
CA GLY A 87 -8.12 -19.20 -0.13
C GLY A 87 -9.53 -19.44 0.43
N ASN A 88 -9.65 -20.31 1.45
CA ASN A 88 -10.94 -20.60 2.09
C ASN A 88 -11.61 -19.35 2.70
N LEU A 89 -10.81 -18.40 3.20
CA LEU A 89 -11.32 -17.13 3.74
C LEU A 89 -11.78 -16.16 2.66
N LEU A 90 -11.14 -16.19 1.48
CA LEU A 90 -11.57 -15.44 0.31
C LEU A 90 -12.88 -15.99 -0.27
N ASP A 91 -13.09 -17.31 -0.20
CA ASP A 91 -14.31 -18.01 -0.66
C ASP A 91 -15.51 -17.88 0.31
N GLY A 92 -15.49 -16.87 1.19
CA GLY A 92 -16.60 -16.54 2.09
C GLY A 92 -16.43 -17.01 3.53
N GLY A 93 -15.30 -17.61 3.88
CA GLY A 93 -14.95 -17.92 5.26
C GLY A 93 -14.96 -16.70 6.19
N GLN A 94 -15.12 -16.94 7.50
CA GLN A 94 -15.12 -15.91 8.54
C GLN A 94 -13.99 -16.18 9.54
N SER A 95 -13.23 -15.16 9.89
CA SER A 95 -12.18 -15.23 10.90
C SER A 95 -11.93 -13.85 11.47
N PRO A 96 -12.02 -13.64 12.81
CA PRO A 96 -11.72 -12.35 13.41
C PRO A 96 -10.32 -11.84 13.09
N ALA A 97 -9.34 -12.74 12.97
CA ALA A 97 -7.97 -12.39 12.60
C ALA A 97 -7.90 -11.93 11.14
N PHE A 98 -8.63 -12.58 10.23
CA PHE A 98 -8.71 -12.17 8.84
C PHE A 98 -9.46 -10.85 8.68
N ASP A 99 -10.55 -10.65 9.42
CA ASP A 99 -11.30 -9.39 9.41
C ASP A 99 -10.46 -8.24 9.93
N ARG A 100 -9.63 -8.50 10.96
CA ARG A 100 -8.64 -7.51 11.41
C ARG A 100 -7.61 -7.23 10.32
N PHE A 101 -7.06 -8.26 9.68
CA PHE A 101 -6.15 -8.10 8.56
C PHE A 101 -6.76 -7.26 7.43
N VAL A 102 -8.02 -7.52 7.05
CA VAL A 102 -8.73 -6.75 6.01
C VAL A 102 -8.75 -5.26 6.34
N ASN A 103 -9.09 -4.92 7.58
CA ASN A 103 -9.12 -3.53 8.05
C ASN A 103 -7.73 -2.88 8.03
N VAL A 104 -6.71 -3.61 8.49
CA VAL A 104 -5.33 -3.11 8.54
C VAL A 104 -4.77 -2.92 7.13
N ALA A 105 -4.91 -3.92 6.26
CA ALA A 105 -4.47 -3.83 4.86
C ALA A 105 -5.19 -2.70 4.11
N SER A 106 -6.49 -2.50 4.36
CA SER A 106 -7.25 -1.36 3.81
C SER A 106 -6.71 -0.01 4.32
N ALA A 107 -6.32 0.07 5.59
CA ALA A 107 -5.70 1.27 6.13
C ALA A 107 -4.34 1.55 5.46
N PHE A 108 -3.52 0.52 5.22
CA PHE A 108 -2.30 0.66 4.44
C PHE A 108 -2.60 1.15 3.02
N PHE A 109 -3.54 0.51 2.33
CA PHE A 109 -3.88 0.82 0.95
C PHE A 109 -4.35 2.26 0.76
N LEU A 110 -5.12 2.80 1.71
CA LEU A 110 -5.65 4.16 1.65
C LEU A 110 -4.72 5.22 2.21
N HIS A 111 -3.98 4.93 3.28
CA HIS A 111 -3.33 5.97 4.08
C HIS A 111 -1.81 5.88 4.11
N ALA A 112 -1.22 4.74 3.71
CA ALA A 112 0.23 4.61 3.73
C ALA A 112 0.88 5.36 2.57
N SER A 113 2.04 5.95 2.83
CA SER A 113 2.93 6.46 1.77
C SER A 113 3.97 5.40 1.40
N PHE A 114 4.20 5.23 0.11
CA PHE A 114 5.23 4.35 -0.45
C PHE A 114 5.74 4.96 -1.76
N ALA A 115 7.05 4.93 -1.99
CA ALA A 115 7.69 5.65 -3.09
C ALA A 115 8.73 4.78 -3.78
N ALA A 116 9.21 5.23 -4.94
CA ALA A 116 10.39 4.64 -5.56
C ALA A 116 11.63 4.80 -4.65
N GLY A 117 12.53 3.82 -4.69
CA GLY A 117 13.72 3.81 -3.86
C GLY A 117 14.39 2.43 -3.76
N HIS A 118 15.56 2.41 -3.12
CA HIS A 118 16.28 1.18 -2.81
C HIS A 118 15.81 0.63 -1.46
N TYR A 119 15.30 -0.60 -1.46
CA TYR A 119 14.76 -1.25 -0.27
C TYR A 119 15.55 -2.50 0.09
N THR A 120 16.10 -2.56 1.30
CA THR A 120 16.88 -3.70 1.78
C THR A 120 15.99 -4.72 2.49
N PHE A 121 15.99 -5.97 2.03
CA PHE A 121 15.27 -7.07 2.65
C PHE A 121 16.12 -7.77 3.72
N LEU A 122 15.75 -7.56 4.99
CA LEU A 122 16.24 -8.33 6.12
C LEU A 122 15.05 -8.93 6.89
N PRO A 123 14.88 -10.26 6.91
CA PRO A 123 15.67 -11.27 6.16
C PRO A 123 15.47 -11.15 4.63
N PRO A 124 16.35 -11.77 3.81
CA PRO A 124 16.19 -11.78 2.35
C PRO A 124 14.81 -12.28 1.90
N PHE A 125 14.32 -11.78 0.77
CA PHE A 125 13.07 -12.25 0.15
C PHE A 125 13.38 -12.88 -1.21
N ASP A 126 12.96 -14.14 -1.38
CA ASP A 126 13.30 -14.98 -2.54
C ASP A 126 14.77 -14.82 -3.00
N LYS A 127 15.69 -15.00 -2.04
CA LYS A 127 17.16 -14.88 -2.19
C LYS A 127 17.68 -13.46 -2.46
N ARG A 128 16.82 -12.46 -2.70
CA ARG A 128 17.23 -11.06 -2.84
C ARG A 128 17.38 -10.41 -1.47
N THR A 129 18.51 -9.75 -1.24
CA THR A 129 18.78 -8.93 -0.04
C THR A 129 18.30 -7.48 -0.21
N SER A 130 17.93 -7.08 -1.43
CA SER A 130 17.39 -5.76 -1.72
C SER A 130 16.62 -5.76 -3.04
N PHE A 131 15.85 -4.71 -3.26
CA PHE A 131 15.12 -4.47 -4.51
C PHE A 131 14.98 -2.96 -4.76
N ASP A 132 15.19 -2.55 -6.00
CA ASP A 132 14.96 -1.18 -6.45
C ASP A 132 13.52 -1.03 -6.94
N VAL A 133 12.71 -0.34 -6.14
CA VAL A 133 11.36 0.03 -6.55
C VAL A 133 11.45 1.27 -7.42
N LYS A 134 10.89 1.19 -8.63
CA LYS A 134 10.83 2.28 -9.61
C LYS A 134 9.42 2.82 -9.71
N ASP A 135 9.27 3.99 -10.34
CA ASP A 135 7.96 4.60 -10.57
C ASP A 135 7.00 3.70 -11.37
N GLU A 136 7.53 2.89 -12.28
CA GLU A 136 6.75 1.88 -13.02
C GLU A 136 6.10 0.85 -12.08
N HIS A 137 6.82 0.38 -11.05
CA HIS A 137 6.27 -0.52 -10.04
C HIS A 137 5.15 0.15 -9.23
N ILE A 138 5.34 1.42 -8.84
CA ILE A 138 4.33 2.18 -8.09
C ILE A 138 3.06 2.35 -8.93
N ARG A 139 3.21 2.73 -10.21
CA ARG A 139 2.06 2.88 -11.14
C ARG A 139 1.31 1.57 -11.32
N LEU A 140 2.03 0.45 -11.46
CA LEU A 140 1.41 -0.87 -11.59
C LEU A 140 0.72 -1.29 -10.29
N LEU A 141 1.30 -1.07 -9.11
CA LEU A 141 0.63 -1.34 -7.83
C LEU A 141 -0.69 -0.56 -7.72
N GLN A 142 -0.70 0.71 -8.13
CA GLN A 142 -1.86 1.59 -8.11
C GLN A 142 -2.94 1.24 -9.14
N ARG A 143 -2.56 0.69 -10.30
CA ARG A 143 -3.48 0.47 -11.44
C ARG A 143 -3.82 -0.98 -11.71
N ALA A 144 -3.10 -1.94 -11.12
CA ALA A 144 -3.44 -3.33 -11.20
C ALA A 144 -4.90 -3.60 -10.79
N ASN A 145 -5.46 -4.66 -11.34
CA ASN A 145 -6.79 -5.13 -11.06
C ASN A 145 -6.76 -5.95 -9.76
N TRP A 146 -6.89 -5.27 -8.63
CA TRP A 146 -6.92 -5.90 -7.32
C TRP A 146 -8.30 -6.52 -7.04
N GLN A 147 -8.30 -7.77 -6.62
CA GLN A 147 -9.41 -8.48 -6.02
C GLN A 147 -9.06 -8.71 -4.55
N THR A 148 -9.61 -7.94 -3.60
CA THR A 148 -9.21 -8.05 -2.19
C THR A 148 -7.73 -7.71 -1.99
N PHE A 149 -6.87 -8.71 -1.80
CA PHE A 149 -5.43 -8.56 -1.54
C PHE A 149 -4.59 -9.40 -2.50
N LEU A 150 -5.21 -9.83 -3.60
CA LEU A 150 -4.56 -10.50 -4.72
C LEU A 150 -4.84 -9.69 -5.99
N ILE A 151 -3.85 -9.62 -6.88
CA ILE A 151 -4.08 -9.11 -8.22
C ILE A 151 -4.81 -10.20 -9.03
N ASP A 152 -5.77 -9.81 -9.87
CA ASP A 152 -6.53 -10.74 -10.71
C ASP A 152 -5.59 -11.58 -11.59
N CYS A 153 -5.74 -12.90 -11.56
CA CYS A 153 -4.82 -13.81 -12.24
C CYS A 153 -5.04 -13.89 -13.77
N LYS A 154 -6.23 -13.53 -14.22
CA LYS A 154 -6.62 -13.59 -15.62
C LYS A 154 -6.36 -12.29 -16.34
N ARG A 155 -6.57 -11.18 -15.64
CA ARG A 155 -6.45 -9.81 -16.14
C ARG A 155 -5.82 -8.91 -15.08
N PRO A 156 -4.52 -9.09 -14.78
CA PRO A 156 -3.86 -8.44 -13.65
C PRO A 156 -3.77 -6.91 -13.77
N TYR A 157 -3.88 -6.35 -14.98
CA TYR A 157 -3.64 -4.92 -15.22
C TYR A 157 -4.75 -4.21 -15.99
N GLY A 158 -5.82 -4.91 -16.39
CA GLY A 158 -6.87 -4.30 -17.20
C GLY A 158 -7.86 -5.32 -17.73
N ASP A 159 -8.19 -5.22 -19.01
CA ASP A 159 -9.24 -6.03 -19.64
C ASP A 159 -8.70 -7.14 -20.55
N PHE A 160 -7.41 -7.12 -20.87
CA PHE A 160 -6.77 -8.10 -21.75
C PHE A 160 -6.20 -9.27 -20.97
N THR A 161 -6.30 -10.46 -21.57
CA THR A 161 -5.56 -11.66 -21.10
C THR A 161 -4.08 -11.58 -21.50
N HIS A 162 -3.76 -10.88 -22.58
CA HIS A 162 -2.38 -10.51 -22.93
C HIS A 162 -2.04 -9.23 -22.15
N PHE A 163 -1.72 -9.42 -20.87
CA PHE A 163 -1.67 -8.38 -19.85
C PHE A 163 -0.57 -7.35 -20.09
N GLU A 164 0.45 -7.70 -20.86
CA GLU A 164 1.56 -6.87 -21.30
C GLU A 164 1.04 -5.63 -22.06
N ILE A 165 -0.06 -5.77 -22.78
CA ILE A 165 -0.72 -4.66 -23.48
C ILE A 165 -1.29 -3.65 -22.48
N ASP A 166 -1.96 -4.13 -21.42
CA ASP A 166 -2.51 -3.27 -20.37
C ASP A 166 -1.40 -2.60 -19.55
N MET A 167 -0.31 -3.35 -19.25
CA MET A 167 0.87 -2.76 -18.60
C MET A 167 1.49 -1.67 -19.46
N ALA A 168 1.60 -1.89 -20.77
CA ALA A 168 2.10 -0.89 -21.69
C ALA A 168 1.24 0.38 -21.70
N ASP A 169 -0.09 0.24 -21.76
CA ASP A 169 -1.02 1.37 -21.67
C ASP A 169 -0.88 2.14 -20.35
N ILE A 170 -0.84 1.43 -19.20
CA ILE A 170 -0.60 2.02 -17.87
C ILE A 170 0.69 2.84 -17.83
N LEU A 171 1.74 2.34 -18.49
CA LEU A 171 3.07 2.94 -18.48
C LEU A 171 3.30 3.94 -19.61
N GLY A 172 2.31 4.15 -20.50
CA GLY A 172 2.42 5.04 -21.65
C GLY A 172 3.36 4.54 -22.76
N VAL A 173 3.59 3.22 -22.83
CA VAL A 173 4.30 2.58 -23.93
C VAL A 173 3.33 2.45 -25.12
N PRO A 174 3.72 2.83 -26.35
CA PRO A 174 2.81 2.82 -27.49
C PRO A 174 2.19 1.44 -27.77
N VAL A 175 0.86 1.39 -27.81
CA VAL A 175 0.09 0.24 -28.28
C VAL A 175 -0.33 0.49 -29.72
N THR A 176 0.06 -0.40 -30.62
CA THR A 176 -0.31 -0.36 -32.05
C THR A 176 -1.23 -1.51 -32.40
N LYS A 177 -1.70 -1.57 -33.65
CA LYS A 177 -2.47 -2.70 -34.15
C LYS A 177 -1.65 -3.49 -35.18
N ASP A 178 -1.75 -4.81 -35.12
CA ASP A 178 -1.17 -5.71 -36.13
C ASP A 178 -2.01 -5.73 -37.42
N ALA A 179 -1.60 -6.55 -38.39
CA ALA A 179 -2.30 -6.71 -39.67
C ALA A 179 -3.74 -7.25 -39.52
N LYS A 180 -4.08 -7.85 -38.38
CA LYS A 180 -5.42 -8.37 -38.05
C LYS A 180 -6.24 -7.38 -37.21
N GLY A 181 -5.69 -6.21 -36.90
CA GLY A 181 -6.31 -5.20 -36.05
C GLY A 181 -6.20 -5.48 -34.55
N LEU A 182 -5.41 -6.47 -34.13
CA LEU A 182 -5.17 -6.83 -32.74
C LEU A 182 -4.11 -5.93 -32.12
N ALA A 183 -4.29 -5.57 -30.85
CA ALA A 183 -3.34 -4.74 -30.12
C ALA A 183 -1.98 -5.46 -29.95
N GLN A 184 -0.88 -4.73 -30.14
CA GLN A 184 0.49 -5.22 -30.00
C GLN A 184 1.43 -4.10 -29.54
N ILE A 185 2.51 -4.47 -28.85
CA ILE A 185 3.54 -3.55 -28.35
C ILE A 185 4.95 -3.89 -28.86
N GLY A 186 5.07 -4.99 -29.62
CA GLY A 186 6.34 -5.48 -30.14
C GLY A 186 7.12 -6.31 -29.11
N LYS A 187 7.96 -7.23 -29.61
CA LYS A 187 8.60 -8.28 -28.80
C LYS A 187 9.48 -7.76 -27.66
N ASP A 188 10.19 -6.65 -27.89
CA ASP A 188 11.06 -6.07 -26.86
C ASP A 188 10.27 -5.45 -25.72
N ALA A 189 9.12 -4.84 -26.03
CA ALA A 189 8.23 -4.30 -25.02
C ALA A 189 7.50 -5.41 -24.26
N GLU A 190 7.01 -6.46 -24.95
CA GLU A 190 6.43 -7.66 -24.32
C GLU A 190 7.40 -8.27 -23.32
N LYS A 191 8.64 -8.57 -23.75
CA LYS A 191 9.68 -9.11 -22.87
C LYS A 191 9.97 -8.22 -21.66
N ARG A 192 9.91 -6.89 -21.83
CA ARG A 192 10.08 -5.95 -20.70
C ARG A 192 8.88 -6.01 -19.76
N MET A 193 7.65 -6.08 -20.27
CA MET A 193 6.45 -6.18 -19.44
C MET A 193 6.42 -7.49 -18.65
N ASP A 194 6.83 -8.60 -19.26
CA ASP A 194 7.00 -9.89 -18.56
C ASP A 194 7.97 -9.79 -17.39
N ALA A 195 9.16 -9.24 -17.63
CA ALA A 195 10.15 -9.05 -16.58
C ALA A 195 9.61 -8.14 -15.46
N LEU A 196 8.88 -7.09 -15.84
CA LEU A 196 8.27 -6.16 -14.90
C LEU A 196 7.15 -6.82 -14.08
N HIS A 197 6.34 -7.67 -14.69
CA HIS A 197 5.31 -8.47 -14.01
C HIS A 197 5.93 -9.39 -12.96
N ALA A 198 7.01 -10.09 -13.31
CA ALA A 198 7.76 -10.90 -12.35
C ALA A 198 8.33 -10.07 -11.19
N ASP A 199 8.82 -8.86 -11.48
CA ASP A 199 9.36 -7.93 -10.49
C ASP A 199 8.29 -7.38 -9.51
N MET A 200 7.00 -7.43 -9.88
CA MET A 200 5.91 -6.97 -9.01
C MET A 200 5.80 -7.75 -7.69
N LEU A 201 6.26 -9.00 -7.64
CA LEU A 201 6.35 -9.74 -6.37
C LEU A 201 7.27 -9.02 -5.37
N PHE A 202 8.44 -8.58 -5.84
CA PHE A 202 9.42 -7.87 -5.01
C PHE A 202 8.95 -6.45 -4.68
N ALA A 203 8.29 -5.78 -5.62
CA ALA A 203 7.68 -4.48 -5.38
C ALA A 203 6.60 -4.57 -4.28
N LEU A 204 5.76 -5.61 -4.33
CA LEU A 204 4.73 -5.87 -3.34
C LEU A 204 5.34 -6.22 -1.97
N GLN A 205 6.40 -7.04 -1.93
CA GLN A 205 7.09 -7.32 -0.66
C GLN A 205 7.73 -6.06 -0.06
N ALA A 206 8.29 -5.18 -0.90
CA ALA A 206 8.81 -3.89 -0.46
C ALA A 206 7.69 -3.00 0.09
N TYR A 207 6.53 -2.95 -0.57
CA TYR A 207 5.35 -2.25 -0.05
C TYR A 207 4.96 -2.77 1.34
N ILE A 208 4.81 -4.09 1.50
CA ILE A 208 4.41 -4.72 2.77
C ILE A 208 5.36 -4.31 3.91
N ARG A 209 6.67 -4.31 3.67
CA ARG A 209 7.68 -4.05 4.72
C ARG A 209 7.90 -2.56 5.00
N PHE A 210 7.82 -1.71 3.97
CA PHE A 210 8.34 -0.35 4.04
C PHE A 210 7.30 0.75 3.79
N ALA A 211 6.08 0.42 3.40
CA ALA A 211 5.00 1.42 3.37
C ALA A 211 4.85 2.05 4.76
N ARG A 212 4.77 3.38 4.78
CA ARG A 212 4.77 4.16 6.01
C ARG A 212 3.34 4.45 6.43
N LEU A 213 2.93 3.82 7.53
CA LEU A 213 1.72 4.08 8.29
C LEU A 213 2.13 4.16 9.76
N ASN A 214 1.59 5.14 10.51
CA ASN A 214 1.82 5.25 11.95
C ASN A 214 0.60 4.71 12.72
N PRO A 215 0.73 4.32 13.99
CA PRO A 215 -0.43 4.06 14.82
C PRO A 215 -1.36 5.28 14.86
N GLY A 216 -2.67 5.04 14.86
CA GLY A 216 -3.65 6.12 14.81
C GLY A 216 -5.03 5.67 14.39
N ARG A 217 -5.92 6.64 14.21
CA ARG A 217 -7.31 6.40 13.81
C ARG A 217 -7.48 6.71 12.32
N TYR A 218 -7.94 5.72 11.56
CA TYR A 218 -8.04 5.78 10.10
C TYR A 218 -9.45 5.47 9.62
N VAL A 219 -9.87 6.15 8.56
CA VAL A 219 -11.13 5.85 7.88
C VAL A 219 -10.91 4.71 6.90
N VAL A 220 -11.63 3.62 7.07
CA VAL A 220 -11.67 2.54 6.08
C VAL A 220 -13.12 2.16 5.80
N PRO A 221 -13.43 1.68 4.59
CA PRO A 221 -14.78 1.24 4.29
C PRO A 221 -15.08 -0.12 4.94
N ASP A 222 -16.38 -0.42 5.07
CA ASP A 222 -16.87 -1.74 5.50
C ASP A 222 -16.18 -2.86 4.71
N ARG A 223 -15.93 -4.00 5.40
CA ARG A 223 -15.30 -5.21 4.84
C ARG A 223 -15.81 -5.55 3.44
N ARG A 224 -17.13 -5.48 3.22
CA ARG A 224 -17.76 -5.84 1.94
C ARG A 224 -17.25 -5.01 0.77
N PHE A 225 -16.88 -3.76 1.00
CA PHE A 225 -16.29 -2.89 -0.03
C PHE A 225 -14.78 -3.08 -0.10
N ALA A 226 -14.12 -3.21 1.05
CA ALA A 226 -12.68 -3.45 1.14
C ALA A 226 -12.22 -4.74 0.44
N LEU A 227 -13.08 -5.74 0.29
CA LEU A 227 -12.77 -6.95 -0.47
C LEU A 227 -12.82 -6.77 -1.99
N HIS A 228 -13.50 -5.76 -2.52
CA HIS A 228 -13.73 -5.67 -3.97
C HIS A 228 -13.23 -4.37 -4.62
N LEU A 229 -12.92 -3.35 -3.82
CA LEU A 229 -12.52 -2.02 -4.30
C LEU A 229 -11.08 -1.65 -3.91
N SER A 230 -10.42 -2.49 -3.12
CA SER A 230 -9.13 -2.21 -2.50
C SER A 230 -8.00 -2.18 -3.52
N ARG A 231 -7.21 -1.12 -3.51
CA ARG A 231 -5.92 -1.03 -4.19
C ARG A 231 -4.98 -0.10 -3.40
N PRO A 232 -3.66 -0.32 -3.40
CA PRO A 232 -2.73 0.57 -2.74
C PRO A 232 -2.60 1.88 -3.50
N LEU A 233 -2.93 3.00 -2.87
CA LEU A 233 -2.71 4.33 -3.42
C LEU A 233 -1.25 4.74 -3.40
N CYS A 234 -0.43 4.11 -2.54
CA CYS A 234 0.98 4.47 -2.28
C CYS A 234 1.19 5.93 -1.82
N ARG A 235 0.11 6.64 -1.54
CA ARG A 235 0.08 7.97 -0.93
C ARG A 235 -1.22 8.08 -0.13
N PRO A 236 -1.25 8.91 0.92
CA PRO A 236 -2.48 9.10 1.68
C PRO A 236 -3.64 9.61 0.80
N VAL A 237 -4.81 9.00 0.96
CA VAL A 237 -6.07 9.46 0.38
C VAL A 237 -6.37 10.89 0.81
N SER A 238 -6.94 11.69 -0.09
CA SER A 238 -7.21 13.10 0.19
C SER A 238 -8.28 13.28 1.27
N ALA A 239 -8.12 14.32 2.09
CA ALA A 239 -9.11 14.69 3.11
C ALA A 239 -10.51 14.92 2.52
N THR A 240 -10.59 15.42 1.28
CA THR A 240 -11.84 15.60 0.54
C THR A 240 -12.58 14.28 0.34
N ARG A 241 -11.88 13.23 -0.12
CA ARG A 241 -12.49 11.90 -0.33
C ARG A 241 -12.90 11.24 0.97
N ILE A 242 -12.09 11.39 2.02
CA ILE A 242 -12.45 10.96 3.39
C ILE A 242 -13.75 11.63 3.82
N ALA A 243 -13.86 12.96 3.69
CA ALA A 243 -15.02 13.72 4.09
C ALA A 243 -16.28 13.34 3.27
N MET A 244 -16.12 13.06 1.97
CA MET A 244 -17.21 12.57 1.11
C MET A 244 -17.72 11.21 1.59
N TYR A 245 -16.81 10.27 1.87
CA TYR A 245 -17.18 8.95 2.38
C TYR A 245 -17.91 9.04 3.73
N GLN A 246 -17.37 9.80 4.68
CA GLN A 246 -18.00 9.98 6.00
C GLN A 246 -19.37 10.66 5.92
N ARG A 247 -19.54 11.61 4.99
CA ARG A 247 -20.84 12.23 4.72
C ARG A 247 -21.83 11.22 4.17
N ALA A 248 -21.43 10.39 3.20
CA ALA A 248 -22.26 9.32 2.66
C ALA A 248 -22.66 8.31 3.77
N LEU A 249 -21.70 7.93 4.62
CA LEU A 249 -21.92 7.02 5.74
C LEU A 249 -22.94 7.56 6.75
N LYS A 250 -22.85 8.86 7.08
CA LYS A 250 -23.81 9.54 7.95
C LYS A 250 -25.19 9.64 7.29
N ALA A 251 -25.26 9.99 6.01
CA ALA A 251 -26.50 10.17 5.27
C ALA A 251 -27.28 8.85 5.10
N ALA A 252 -26.57 7.74 4.91
CA ALA A 252 -27.19 6.44 4.70
C ALA A 252 -27.76 5.80 5.99
N GLY A 253 -27.68 6.46 7.15
CA GLY A 253 -28.28 5.99 8.41
C GLY A 253 -27.62 4.74 9.01
N PRO A 254 -28.27 4.03 9.95
CA PRO A 254 -27.76 2.76 10.48
C PRO A 254 -28.38 1.52 9.81
N THR A 255 -29.54 1.66 9.16
CA THR A 255 -30.34 0.53 8.66
C THR A 255 -29.75 -0.07 7.39
N PRO A 256 -29.43 -1.37 7.37
CA PRO A 256 -28.94 -2.03 6.16
C PRO A 256 -30.09 -2.22 5.14
N ASP A 257 -29.99 -1.53 4.01
CA ASP A 257 -30.84 -1.75 2.83
C ASP A 257 -30.03 -1.65 1.52
N SER A 258 -30.68 -1.93 0.39
CA SER A 258 -30.03 -1.93 -0.94
C SER A 258 -29.58 -0.53 -1.39
N HIS A 259 -30.33 0.52 -1.04
CA HIS A 259 -30.00 1.89 -1.38
C HIS A 259 -28.76 2.37 -0.62
N ARG A 260 -28.68 2.05 0.67
CA ARG A 260 -27.49 2.25 1.49
C ARG A 260 -26.28 1.51 0.91
N LEU A 261 -26.44 0.24 0.53
CA LEU A 261 -25.34 -0.55 -0.03
C LEU A 261 -24.78 0.10 -1.30
N ALA A 262 -25.65 0.52 -2.22
CA ALA A 262 -25.26 1.19 -3.45
C ALA A 262 -24.53 2.52 -3.18
N ALA A 263 -25.09 3.37 -2.33
CA ALA A 263 -24.50 4.67 -1.98
C ALA A 263 -23.13 4.54 -1.31
N LEU A 264 -22.96 3.56 -0.41
CA LEU A 264 -21.68 3.34 0.25
C LEU A 264 -20.65 2.67 -0.66
N SER A 265 -21.08 1.87 -1.63
CA SER A 265 -20.19 1.27 -2.64
C SER A 265 -19.51 2.34 -3.48
N GLU A 266 -20.28 3.28 -4.03
CA GLU A 266 -19.74 4.39 -4.82
C GLU A 266 -18.81 5.28 -4.00
N ALA A 267 -19.23 5.64 -2.78
CA ALA A 267 -18.41 6.45 -1.88
C ALA A 267 -17.11 5.74 -1.48
N ALA A 268 -17.16 4.42 -1.25
CA ALA A 268 -15.97 3.62 -0.96
C ALA A 268 -15.04 3.51 -2.18
N ALA A 269 -15.57 3.37 -3.38
CA ALA A 269 -14.77 3.39 -4.61
C ALA A 269 -14.01 4.71 -4.77
N GLY A 270 -14.65 5.83 -4.41
CA GLY A 270 -14.02 7.15 -4.39
C GLY A 270 -12.81 7.26 -3.45
N LEU A 271 -12.77 6.50 -2.35
CA LEU A 271 -11.59 6.46 -1.48
C LEU A 271 -10.37 5.88 -2.21
N PHE A 272 -10.57 4.83 -3.00
CA PHE A 272 -9.51 4.08 -3.68
C PHE A 272 -9.19 4.55 -5.10
N ALA A 273 -9.90 5.56 -5.62
CA ALA A 273 -9.60 6.09 -6.94
C ALA A 273 -8.17 6.67 -7.01
N LEU A 274 -7.59 6.77 -8.20
CA LEU A 274 -6.40 7.62 -8.39
C LEU A 274 -6.89 9.05 -8.67
N ASP A 275 -6.17 10.07 -8.20
CA ASP A 275 -6.42 11.45 -8.68
C ASP A 275 -5.82 11.64 -10.08
#